data_AF-A0A1Q4ZK71-F1
#
_entry.id   AF-A0A1Q4ZK71-F1
#
_cell.length_a   1.000
_cell.length_b   1.000
_cell.length_c   1.000
_cell.angle_alpha   90.00
_cell.angle_beta   90.00
_cell.angle_gamma   90.00
#
_symmetry.space_group_name_H-M   'P 1'
#
loop_
_entity.id
_entity.type
_entity.pdbx_description
1 polymer ?
#
loop_
_entity_poly.entity_id
_entity_poly.type
_entity_poly.pdbx_seq_one_letter_code
_entity_poly.pdbx_strand_id
1 'polypeptide(L)'
;MADDVDVEWNGPEIIAIIEGAEPDGLLLAAEHLLTVSRTEVPIEEATLERSGVASVDESALTAAVSYDTEYAVRQHEEMTWRHDEGRKAKYLEDPMHNERDTMLELAAAPIQQALGG
;
A
#
# COMPACT_ATOMS: atom_id res chain seq x y z
N MET A 1 -21.60 -0.48 -50.84
CA MET A 1 -21.71 -1.57 -49.86
C MET A 1 -20.82 -1.13 -48.72
N ALA A 2 -21.39 -0.75 -47.58
CA ALA A 2 -20.59 -0.51 -46.38
C ALA A 2 -20.35 -1.88 -45.75
N ASP A 3 -19.08 -2.25 -45.56
CA ASP A 3 -18.73 -3.43 -44.77
C ASP A 3 -19.18 -3.16 -43.34
N ASP A 4 -20.09 -4.02 -42.85
CA ASP A 4 -20.52 -4.03 -41.46
C ASP A 4 -19.35 -4.60 -40.64
N VAL A 5 -18.86 -3.82 -39.67
CA VAL A 5 -17.77 -4.25 -38.79
C VAL A 5 -18.42 -4.85 -37.56
N ASP A 6 -18.35 -6.18 -37.43
CA ASP A 6 -18.74 -6.88 -36.21
C ASP A 6 -17.73 -6.54 -35.10
N VAL A 7 -18.17 -5.74 -34.13
CA VAL A 7 -17.40 -5.42 -32.92
C VAL A 7 -17.88 -6.31 -31.77
N GLU A 8 -17.01 -7.16 -31.26
CA GLU A 8 -17.24 -7.92 -30.04
C GLU A 8 -16.83 -7.09 -28.82
N TRP A 9 -17.80 -6.80 -27.93
CA TRP A 9 -17.59 -6.01 -26.72
C TRP A 9 -17.48 -6.91 -25.49
N ASN A 10 -16.26 -7.02 -24.94
CA ASN A 10 -15.96 -7.84 -23.76
C ASN A 10 -15.94 -7.05 -22.43
N GLY A 11 -16.57 -5.86 -22.40
CA GLY A 11 -16.49 -4.95 -21.25
C GLY A 11 -16.78 -5.57 -19.88
N PRO A 12 -17.88 -6.34 -19.70
CA PRO A 12 -18.20 -6.97 -18.42
C PRO A 12 -17.12 -7.94 -17.94
N GLU A 13 -16.51 -8.69 -18.85
CA GLU A 13 -15.43 -9.63 -18.51
C GLU A 13 -14.17 -8.89 -18.10
N ILE A 14 -13.81 -7.83 -18.83
CA ILE A 14 -12.65 -6.98 -18.50
C ILE A 14 -12.84 -6.29 -17.14
N ILE A 15 -14.04 -5.79 -16.82
CA ILE A 15 -14.33 -5.19 -15.51
C ILE A 15 -14.14 -6.21 -14.39
N ALA A 16 -14.69 -7.42 -14.55
CA ALA A 16 -14.54 -8.48 -13.55
C ALA A 16 -13.07 -8.89 -13.34
N ILE A 17 -12.26 -8.88 -14.40
CA ILE A 17 -10.82 -9.13 -14.33
C ILE A 17 -10.11 -8.03 -13.52
N ILE A 18 -10.45 -6.75 -13.76
CA ILE A 18 -9.87 -5.62 -13.04
C ILE A 18 -10.27 -5.69 -11.56
N GLU A 19 -11.56 -5.79 -11.25
CA GLU A 19 -12.09 -5.87 -9.88
C GLU A 19 -11.46 -7.04 -9.10
N GLY A 20 -11.21 -8.18 -9.78
CA GLY A 20 -10.54 -9.33 -9.17
C GLY A 20 -9.06 -9.13 -8.83
N ALA A 21 -8.38 -8.16 -9.46
CA ALA A 21 -6.95 -7.90 -9.26
C ALA A 21 -6.67 -6.71 -8.32
N GLU A 22 -7.67 -5.88 -8.03
CA GLU A 22 -7.54 -4.70 -7.17
C GLU A 22 -7.04 -5.02 -5.75
N PRO A 23 -7.54 -6.07 -5.04
CA PRO A 23 -7.08 -6.39 -3.70
C PRO A 23 -5.58 -6.71 -3.61
N ASP A 24 -5.05 -7.44 -4.59
CA ASP A 24 -3.63 -7.80 -4.65
C ASP A 24 -2.77 -6.55 -4.84
N GLY A 25 -3.20 -5.61 -5.68
CA GLY A 25 -2.51 -4.33 -5.88
C GLY A 25 -2.47 -3.50 -4.60
N LEU A 26 -3.61 -3.40 -3.93
CA LEU A 26 -3.73 -2.73 -2.63
C LEU A 26 -2.82 -3.35 -1.57
N LEU A 27 -2.73 -4.68 -1.52
CA LEU A 27 -1.85 -5.39 -0.59
C LEU A 27 -0.38 -5.08 -0.87
N LEU A 28 0.07 -5.16 -2.14
CA LEU A 28 1.45 -4.87 -2.52
C LEU A 28 1.87 -3.45 -2.14
N ALA A 29 1.00 -2.46 -2.40
CA ALA A 29 1.26 -1.08 -2.01
C ALA A 29 1.37 -0.91 -0.49
N ALA A 30 0.50 -1.56 0.29
CA ALA A 30 0.53 -1.51 1.75
C ALA A 30 1.73 -2.24 2.35
N GLU A 31 2.15 -3.37 1.78
CA GLU A 31 3.36 -4.09 2.18
C GLU A 31 4.63 -3.28 1.88
N HIS A 32 4.67 -2.57 0.75
CA HIS A 32 5.75 -1.63 0.46
C HIS A 32 5.81 -0.51 1.49
N LEU A 33 4.67 0.12 1.78
CA LEU A 33 4.58 1.16 2.81
C LEU A 33 5.09 0.65 4.16
N LEU A 34 4.62 -0.52 4.59
CA LEU A 34 5.06 -1.15 5.84
C LEU A 34 6.56 -1.45 5.84
N THR A 35 7.11 -1.88 4.71
CA THR A 35 8.53 -2.18 4.57
C THR A 35 9.37 -0.93 4.75
N VAL A 36 8.99 0.17 4.10
CA VAL A 36 9.73 1.45 4.21
C VAL A 36 9.53 2.07 5.59
N SER A 37 8.31 2.04 6.15
CA SER A 37 8.03 2.53 7.51
C SER A 37 8.84 1.81 8.58
N ARG A 38 9.09 0.51 8.42
CA ARG A 38 9.96 -0.28 9.30
C ARG A 38 11.42 0.16 9.30
N THR A 39 11.88 0.89 8.28
CA THR A 39 13.22 1.47 8.27
C THR A 39 13.32 2.75 9.12
N GLU A 40 12.18 3.41 9.35
CA GLU A 40 12.10 4.71 10.02
C GLU A 40 11.56 4.64 11.44
N VAL A 41 10.74 3.62 11.74
CA VAL A 41 10.11 3.45 13.05
C VAL A 41 11.17 3.27 14.16
N PRO A 42 10.99 3.86 15.36
CA PRO A 42 11.92 3.70 16.48
C PRO A 42 12.17 2.22 16.85
N ILE A 43 13.44 1.86 17.10
CA ILE A 43 13.89 0.46 17.15
C ILE A 43 14.38 -0.03 18.52
N GLU A 44 14.36 0.79 19.58
CA GLU A 44 14.96 0.48 20.91
C GLU A 44 14.89 -1.00 21.33
N GLU A 45 13.69 -1.59 21.37
CA GLU A 45 13.46 -3.02 21.62
C GLU A 45 12.86 -3.76 20.40
N ALA A 46 12.70 -3.04 19.30
CA ALA A 46 11.99 -3.40 18.08
C ALA A 46 10.53 -3.89 18.31
N THR A 47 9.96 -3.70 19.50
CA THR A 47 8.58 -4.10 19.82
C THR A 47 7.56 -3.36 18.95
N LEU A 48 7.74 -2.05 18.79
CA LEU A 48 6.91 -1.26 17.87
C LEU A 48 7.13 -1.67 16.41
N GLU A 49 8.37 -1.80 15.96
CA GLU A 49 8.68 -2.22 14.59
C GLU A 49 7.99 -3.56 14.23
N ARG A 50 8.05 -4.55 15.13
CA ARG A 50 7.45 -5.87 14.92
C ARG A 50 5.91 -5.86 15.00
N SER A 51 5.28 -4.86 15.60
CA SER A 51 3.81 -4.77 15.67
C SER A 51 3.18 -4.23 14.38
N GLY A 52 3.99 -3.82 13.40
CA GLY A 52 3.52 -3.31 12.12
C GLY A 52 2.77 -4.37 11.30
N VAL A 53 1.57 -4.03 10.83
CA VAL A 53 0.68 -4.88 10.02
C VAL A 53 0.19 -4.11 8.79
N ALA A 54 0.19 -4.77 7.63
CA ALA A 54 -0.52 -4.34 6.43
C ALA A 54 -1.80 -5.19 6.29
N SER A 55 -2.92 -4.55 5.95
CA SER A 55 -4.22 -5.21 5.82
C SER A 55 -5.03 -4.60 4.69
N VAL A 56 -5.85 -5.42 4.03
CA VAL A 56 -6.79 -4.99 3.00
C VAL A 56 -8.21 -5.36 3.42
N ASP A 57 -9.12 -4.40 3.35
CA ASP A 57 -10.57 -4.63 3.32
C ASP A 57 -11.00 -4.69 1.86
N GLU A 58 -11.16 -5.91 1.33
CA GLU A 58 -11.54 -6.14 -0.05
C GLU A 58 -12.94 -5.59 -0.36
N SER A 59 -13.84 -5.59 0.63
CA SER A 59 -15.21 -5.10 0.44
C SER A 59 -15.27 -3.58 0.31
N ALA A 60 -14.34 -2.88 0.97
CA ALA A 60 -14.20 -1.43 0.90
C ALA A 60 -13.09 -0.98 -0.06
N LEU A 61 -12.39 -1.91 -0.72
CA LEU A 61 -11.19 -1.68 -1.54
C LEU A 61 -10.23 -0.69 -0.88
N THR A 62 -9.93 -0.94 0.40
CA THR A 62 -9.10 -0.06 1.23
C THR A 62 -7.99 -0.85 1.86
N ALA A 63 -6.75 -0.38 1.71
CA ALA A 63 -5.60 -0.90 2.45
C ALA A 63 -5.21 0.02 3.59
N ALA A 64 -4.64 -0.55 4.65
CA ALA A 64 -4.13 0.18 5.79
C ALA A 64 -2.83 -0.44 6.28
N VAL A 65 -1.95 0.42 6.82
CA VAL A 65 -0.78 0.02 7.62
C VAL A 65 -0.98 0.54 9.03
N SER A 66 -0.82 -0.33 10.02
CA SER A 66 -1.02 -0.01 11.43
C SER A 66 0.10 -0.54 12.31
N TYR A 67 0.23 0.03 13.51
CA TYR A 67 1.18 -0.36 14.54
C TYR A 67 0.45 -0.43 15.88
N ASP A 68 0.57 -1.56 16.58
CA ASP A 68 -0.23 -1.85 17.78
C ASP A 68 0.62 -1.87 19.06
N THR A 69 1.01 -0.69 19.52
CA THR A 69 1.52 -0.50 20.89
C THR A 69 0.90 0.74 21.52
N GLU A 70 0.82 0.77 22.85
CA GLU A 70 0.27 1.91 23.59
C GLU A 70 0.99 3.25 23.30
N TYR A 71 2.24 3.16 22.84
CA TYR A 71 3.10 4.31 22.56
C TYR A 71 3.26 4.60 21.05
N ALA A 72 2.64 3.82 20.16
CA ALA A 72 2.79 3.99 18.70
C ALA A 72 2.41 5.40 18.24
N VAL A 73 1.23 5.89 18.62
CA VAL A 73 0.75 7.24 18.25
C VAL A 73 1.70 8.31 18.77
N ARG A 74 2.16 8.20 20.01
CA ARG A 74 3.06 9.19 20.58
C ARG A 74 4.43 9.19 19.90
N GLN A 75 5.00 8.01 19.64
CA GLN A 75 6.24 7.86 18.86
C GLN A 75 6.10 8.42 17.44
N HIS A 76 4.92 8.29 16.84
CA HIS A 76 4.66 8.79 15.49
C HIS A 76 4.55 10.32 15.45
N GLU A 77 3.99 10.95 16.48
CA GLU A 77 3.68 12.39 16.47
C GLU A 77 4.70 13.28 17.20
N GLU A 78 5.47 12.73 18.15
CA GLU A 78 6.34 13.52 19.03
C GLU A 78 7.68 13.87 18.36
N MET A 79 7.69 14.98 17.62
CA MET A 79 8.85 15.49 16.89
C MET A 79 10.02 15.95 17.78
N THR A 80 9.83 16.09 19.10
CA THR A 80 10.90 16.52 20.02
C THR A 80 11.73 15.37 20.58
N TRP A 81 11.29 14.11 20.38
CA TRP A 81 12.03 12.94 20.81
C TRP A 81 13.23 12.67 19.91
N ARG A 82 14.29 12.12 20.52
CA ARG A 82 15.50 11.73 19.81
C ARG A 82 15.45 10.22 19.60
N HIS A 83 15.61 9.81 18.36
CA HIS A 83 15.69 8.42 17.96
C HIS A 83 17.08 8.10 17.43
N ASP A 84 17.38 6.82 17.29
CA ASP A 84 18.60 6.33 16.65
C ASP A 84 18.74 6.80 15.20
N GLU A 85 19.94 6.66 14.64
CA GLU A 85 20.25 7.06 13.26
C GLU A 85 19.29 6.39 12.25
N GLY A 86 18.74 7.21 11.36
CA GLY A 86 17.73 6.79 10.36
C GLY A 86 16.33 6.59 10.93
N ARG A 87 16.14 6.63 12.25
CA ARG A 87 14.84 6.49 12.91
C ARG A 87 14.23 7.86 13.21
N LYS A 88 12.91 7.98 13.12
CA LYS A 88 12.21 9.26 13.31
C LYS A 88 10.74 9.07 13.67
N ALA A 89 10.16 10.15 14.21
CA ALA A 89 8.71 10.35 14.19
C ALA A 89 8.21 10.44 12.73
N LYS A 90 6.90 10.41 12.52
CA LYS A 90 6.27 10.44 11.19
C LYS A 90 6.65 9.29 10.26
N TYR A 91 7.05 8.16 10.84
CA TYR A 91 7.46 6.94 10.14
C TYR A 91 6.39 6.27 9.24
N LEU A 92 5.12 6.71 9.27
CA LEU A 92 4.09 6.33 8.29
C LEU A 92 3.81 7.44 7.27
N GLU A 93 3.82 8.70 7.71
CA GLU A 93 3.48 9.86 6.88
C GLU A 93 4.61 10.15 5.87
N ASP A 94 5.86 10.06 6.31
CA ASP A 94 7.00 10.34 5.42
C ASP A 94 7.15 9.28 4.31
N PRO A 95 7.09 7.96 4.57
CA PRO A 95 7.06 6.97 3.50
C PRO A 95 5.81 7.08 2.62
N MET A 96 4.65 7.39 3.20
CA MET A 96 3.41 7.59 2.42
C MET A 96 3.56 8.72 1.38
N HIS A 97 4.31 9.78 1.71
CA HIS A 97 4.59 10.86 0.78
C HIS A 97 5.72 10.53 -0.19
N ASN A 98 6.84 9.99 0.29
CA ASN A 98 8.06 9.80 -0.50
C ASN A 98 7.96 8.61 -1.46
N GLU A 99 7.16 7.60 -1.13
CA GLU A 99 6.99 6.37 -1.92
C GLU A 99 5.66 6.32 -2.68
N ARG A 100 4.97 7.46 -2.79
CA ARG A 100 3.64 7.54 -3.42
C ARG A 100 3.61 6.94 -4.81
N ASP A 101 4.56 7.32 -5.66
CA ASP A 101 4.58 6.89 -7.06
C ASP A 101 4.90 5.39 -7.16
N THR A 102 5.87 4.90 -6.38
CA THR A 102 6.17 3.46 -6.25
C THR A 102 4.95 2.65 -5.83
N MET A 103 4.21 3.12 -4.81
CA MET A 103 3.00 2.46 -4.35
C MET A 103 1.90 2.45 -5.41
N LEU A 104 1.73 3.53 -6.17
CA LEU A 104 0.75 3.58 -7.26
C LEU A 104 1.12 2.61 -8.39
N GLU A 105 2.41 2.48 -8.71
CA GLU A 105 2.91 1.49 -9.68
C GLU A 105 2.65 0.06 -9.20
N LEU A 106 2.96 -0.24 -7.93
CA LEU A 106 2.70 -1.55 -7.32
C LEU A 106 1.21 -1.87 -7.26
N ALA A 107 0.37 -0.88 -6.95
CA ALA A 107 -1.09 -1.06 -6.95
C ALA A 107 -1.64 -1.36 -8.35
N ALA A 108 -1.06 -0.75 -9.39
CA ALA A 108 -1.50 -0.98 -10.76
C ALA A 108 -0.97 -2.29 -11.37
N ALA A 109 0.15 -2.83 -10.86
CA ALA A 109 0.85 -3.95 -11.48
C ALA A 109 -0.02 -5.23 -11.62
N PRO A 110 -0.80 -5.67 -10.59
CA PRO A 110 -1.68 -6.82 -10.74
C PRO A 110 -2.77 -6.61 -11.80
N ILE A 111 -3.33 -5.40 -11.88
CA ILE A 111 -4.33 -5.04 -12.88
C ILE A 111 -3.73 -5.11 -14.29
N GLN A 112 -2.54 -4.53 -14.49
CA GLN A 112 -1.84 -4.57 -15.78
C GLN A 112 -1.53 -6.01 -16.21
N GLN A 113 -1.06 -6.84 -15.27
CA GLN A 113 -0.80 -8.25 -15.53
C GLN A 113 -2.08 -9.01 -15.90
N ALA A 114 -3.19 -8.75 -15.21
CA ALA A 114 -4.48 -9.38 -15.49
C ALA A 114 -5.02 -8.99 -16.89
N LEU A 115 -4.66 -7.81 -17.39
CA LEU A 115 -5.02 -7.32 -18.73
C LEU A 115 -4.05 -7.76 -19.85
N GLY A 116 -3.00 -8.53 -19.53
CA GLY A 116 -2.09 -9.09 -20.52
C GLY A 116 -0.68 -8.49 -20.55
N GLY A 117 -0.34 -7.59 -19.62
CA GLY A 117 1.00 -7.00 -19.46
C GLY A 117 1.27 -5.79 -20.34
#